data_AF-A0A9X4YBZ0-F1
#
_entry.id   AF-A0A9X4YBZ0-F1
#
_cell.length_a   1.000
_cell.length_b   1.000
_cell.length_c   1.000
_cell.angle_alpha   90.00
_cell.angle_beta   90.00
_cell.angle_gamma   90.00
#
_symmetry.space_group_name_H-M   'P 1'
#
loop_
_entity.id
_entity.type
_entity.pdbx_description
1 polymer ?
#
loop_
_entity_poly.entity_id
_entity_poly.type
_entity_poly.pdbx_seq_one_letter_code
_entity_poly.pdbx_strand_id
1 'polypeptide(L)'
;MKPAVRHQSGFSMLAMMLFIVIGVFLLTVVVRVVPVYIEDFTLSSIIGSMEESRPYREAETVGDVRELLRKRIQMENIDGVDVDEIAMERDGERLRLEFSYEVRSPFMGNIDTVIQFDHQHELRMP
;
A
#
# COMPACT_ATOMS: atom_id res chain seq x y z
N MET A 1 -22.52 -18.75 -59.57
CA MET A 1 -22.14 -18.75 -58.13
C MET A 1 -22.39 -17.36 -57.58
N LYS A 2 -23.26 -17.19 -56.57
CA LYS A 2 -23.54 -15.88 -55.96
C LYS A 2 -22.48 -15.59 -54.89
N PRO A 3 -21.82 -14.42 -54.87
CA PRO A 3 -20.81 -14.14 -53.85
C PRO A 3 -21.51 -13.95 -52.50
N ALA A 4 -21.02 -14.65 -51.47
CA ALA A 4 -21.45 -14.42 -50.11
C ALA A 4 -20.96 -13.02 -49.67
N VAL A 5 -21.89 -12.10 -49.45
CA VAL A 5 -21.58 -10.77 -48.93
C VAL A 5 -21.12 -10.97 -47.48
N ARG A 6 -19.81 -10.85 -47.27
CA ARG A 6 -19.18 -10.92 -45.96
C ARG A 6 -19.62 -9.70 -45.16
N HIS A 7 -20.50 -9.89 -44.18
CA HIS A 7 -20.85 -8.83 -43.23
C HIS A 7 -19.60 -8.50 -42.42
N GLN A 8 -18.93 -7.40 -42.77
CA GLN A 8 -17.91 -6.82 -41.92
C GLN A 8 -18.64 -6.22 -40.72
N SER A 9 -18.81 -7.02 -39.66
CA SER A 9 -19.07 -6.51 -38.33
C SER A 9 -17.79 -5.86 -37.83
N GLY A 10 -17.46 -4.69 -38.40
CA GLY A 10 -16.43 -3.83 -37.85
C GLY A 10 -16.82 -3.57 -36.41
N PHE A 11 -15.88 -3.76 -35.49
CA PHE A 11 -16.02 -3.24 -34.14
C PHE A 11 -16.54 -1.81 -34.28
N SER A 12 -17.76 -1.54 -33.78
CA SER A 12 -18.37 -0.21 -33.94
C SER A 12 -17.32 0.81 -33.51
N MET A 13 -17.04 1.84 -34.32
CA MET A 13 -16.03 2.85 -33.98
C MET A 13 -16.24 3.39 -32.56
N LEU A 14 -17.49 3.46 -32.13
CA LEU A 14 -17.91 3.76 -30.76
C LEU A 14 -17.43 2.73 -29.73
N ALA A 15 -17.56 1.44 -30.02
CA ALA A 15 -17.05 0.37 -29.16
C ALA A 15 -15.52 0.44 -29.03
N MET A 16 -14.79 0.72 -30.11
CA MET A 16 -13.34 0.88 -30.05
C MET A 16 -12.92 2.09 -29.20
N MET A 17 -13.59 3.24 -29.36
CA MET A 17 -13.36 4.40 -28.49
C MET A 17 -13.66 4.11 -27.02
N LEU A 18 -14.75 3.40 -26.73
CA LEU A 18 -15.10 2.99 -25.37
C LEU A 18 -14.00 2.14 -24.73
N PHE A 19 -13.46 1.16 -25.47
CA PHE A 19 -12.35 0.34 -24.98
C PHE A 19 -11.08 1.16 -24.71
N ILE A 20 -10.78 2.15 -25.56
CA ILE A 20 -9.64 3.04 -25.34
C ILE A 20 -9.84 3.85 -24.05
N VAL A 21 -11.02 4.43 -23.83
CA VAL A 21 -11.32 5.20 -22.62
C VAL A 21 -11.19 4.33 -21.37
N ILE A 22 -11.78 3.14 -21.39
CA ILE A 22 -11.67 2.17 -20.28
C ILE A 22 -10.21 1.76 -20.07
N GLY A 23 -9.47 1.51 -21.16
CA GLY A 23 -8.06 1.13 -21.09
C GLY A 23 -7.18 2.21 -20.46
N VAL A 24 -7.34 3.46 -20.87
CA VAL A 24 -6.62 4.60 -20.28
C VAL A 24 -6.99 4.79 -18.82
N PHE A 25 -8.27 4.65 -18.47
CA PHE A 25 -8.72 4.73 -17.08
C PHE A 25 -8.07 3.64 -16.21
N LEU A 26 -8.13 2.38 -16.65
CA LEU A 26 -7.52 1.26 -15.92
C LEU A 26 -5.99 1.41 -15.81
N LEU A 27 -5.32 1.83 -16.88
CA LEU A 27 -3.88 2.07 -16.86
C LEU A 27 -3.52 3.17 -15.86
N THR A 28 -4.30 4.25 -15.81
CA THR A 28 -4.10 5.35 -14.86
C THR A 28 -4.24 4.86 -13.41
N VAL A 29 -5.24 4.03 -13.14
CA VAL A 29 -5.42 3.41 -11.82
C VAL A 29 -4.23 2.53 -11.47
N VAL A 30 -3.80 1.63 -12.35
CA VAL A 30 -2.66 0.73 -12.11
C VAL A 30 -1.38 1.52 -11.82
N VAL A 31 -1.05 2.52 -12.63
CA VAL A 31 0.17 3.35 -12.45
C VAL A 31 0.20 4.06 -11.09
N ARG A 32 -0.96 4.41 -10.53
CA ARG A 32 -1.06 5.03 -9.20
C ARG A 32 -1.14 4.05 -8.05
N VAL A 33 -1.82 2.92 -8.24
CA VAL A 33 -2.03 1.93 -7.17
C VAL A 33 -0.76 1.13 -6.90
N VAL A 34 -0.03 0.75 -7.95
CA VAL A 34 1.21 -0.05 -7.84
C VAL A 34 2.25 0.54 -6.88
N PRO A 35 2.66 1.83 -6.98
CA PRO A 35 3.65 2.38 -6.05
C PRO A 35 3.21 2.31 -4.59
N VAL A 36 1.91 2.51 -4.29
CA VAL A 36 1.39 2.41 -2.92
C VAL A 36 1.55 0.99 -2.35
N TYR A 37 1.31 -0.04 -3.16
CA TYR A 37 1.53 -1.43 -2.74
C TYR A 37 3.03 -1.77 -2.59
N ILE A 38 3.91 -1.13 -3.35
CA ILE A 38 5.36 -1.29 -3.18
C ILE A 38 5.83 -0.66 -1.86
N GLU A 39 5.30 0.52 -1.52
CA GLU A 39 5.57 1.20 -0.25
C GLU A 39 5.10 0.35 0.95
N ASP A 40 3.89 -0.21 0.88
CA ASP A 40 3.35 -1.13 1.89
C ASP A 40 4.26 -2.36 2.09
N PHE A 41 4.66 -3.00 1.00
CA PHE A 41 5.59 -4.13 1.07
C PHE A 41 6.95 -3.75 1.66
N THR A 42 7.43 -2.55 1.34
CA THR A 42 8.68 -2.01 1.90
C THR A 42 8.55 -1.77 3.40
N LEU A 43 7.41 -1.26 3.86
CA LEU A 43 7.13 -1.07 5.29
C LEU A 43 7.15 -2.40 6.05
N SER A 44 6.46 -3.44 5.55
CA SER A 44 6.48 -4.77 6.17
C SER A 44 7.90 -5.37 6.21
N SER A 45 8.69 -5.17 5.15
CA SER A 45 10.10 -5.58 5.11
C SER A 45 10.97 -4.86 6.15
N ILE A 46 10.74 -3.56 6.33
CA ILE A 46 11.44 -2.74 7.30
C ILE A 46 11.11 -3.19 8.73
N ILE A 47 9.84 -3.46 9.02
CA ILE A 47 9.40 -3.96 10.33
C ILE A 47 9.99 -5.34 10.61
N GLY A 48 9.93 -6.27 9.64
CA GLY A 48 10.53 -7.61 9.79
C GLY A 48 12.06 -7.57 9.99
N SER A 49 12.75 -6.62 9.37
CA SER A 49 14.21 -6.44 9.55
C SER A 49 14.59 -5.63 10.80
N MET A 50 13.62 -5.02 11.51
CA MET A 50 13.93 -4.29 12.74
C MET A 50 14.50 -5.21 13.82
N GLU A 51 14.04 -6.46 13.92
CA GLU A 51 14.52 -7.44 14.92
C GLU A 51 16.04 -7.67 14.87
N GLU A 52 16.64 -7.52 13.68
CA GLU A 52 18.07 -7.71 13.48
C GLU A 52 18.91 -6.46 13.77
N SER A 53 18.26 -5.30 13.91
CA SER A 53 18.93 -4.02 14.07
C SER A 53 19.44 -3.82 15.52
N ARG A 54 20.67 -3.29 15.66
CA ARG A 54 21.21 -2.92 16.98
C ARG A 54 20.29 -2.02 17.81
N PRO A 55 19.69 -0.95 17.24
CA PRO A 55 18.80 -0.08 18.01
C PRO A 55 17.59 -0.81 18.58
N TYR A 56 17.03 -1.77 17.85
CA TYR A 56 15.92 -2.60 18.36
C TYR A 56 16.36 -3.53 19.48
N ARG A 57 17.56 -4.13 19.38
CA ARG A 57 18.13 -4.98 20.44
C ARG A 57 18.46 -4.22 21.73
N GLU A 58 18.63 -2.90 21.62
CA GLU A 58 18.87 -1.99 22.75
C GLU A 58 17.55 -1.36 23.25
N ALA A 59 16.41 -1.65 22.62
CA ALA A 59 15.11 -1.14 23.04
C ALA A 59 14.58 -1.97 24.23
N GLU A 60 14.42 -1.32 25.38
CA GLU A 60 13.96 -1.97 26.62
C GLU A 60 12.44 -1.79 26.84
N THR A 61 11.85 -0.76 26.23
CA THR A 61 10.45 -0.40 26.39
C THR A 61 9.69 -0.30 25.06
N VAL A 62 8.37 -0.44 25.13
CA VAL A 62 7.47 -0.22 23.96
C VAL A 62 7.63 1.19 23.40
N GLY A 63 7.94 2.18 24.25
CA GLY A 63 8.20 3.56 23.82
C GLY A 63 9.45 3.70 22.95
N ASP A 64 10.50 2.93 23.23
CA ASP A 64 11.73 2.94 22.43
C ASP A 64 11.49 2.32 21.05
N VAL A 65 10.73 1.22 20.98
CA VAL A 65 10.32 0.61 19.72
C VAL A 65 9.45 1.56 18.90
N ARG A 66 8.55 2.31 19.57
CA ARG A 66 7.72 3.33 18.93
C ARG A 66 8.54 4.46 18.32
N GLU A 67 9.53 4.98 19.03
CA GLU A 67 10.40 6.04 18.53
C GLU A 67 11.27 5.58 17.36
N LEU A 68 11.76 4.34 17.42
CA LEU A 68 12.49 3.73 16.30
C LEU A 68 11.61 3.56 15.05
N LEU A 69 10.38 3.06 15.22
CA LEU A 69 9.40 2.96 14.14
C LEU A 69 9.07 4.33 13.55
N ARG A 70 8.81 5.33 14.40
CA ARG A 70 8.57 6.72 14.00
C ARG A 70 9.70 7.26 13.14
N LYS A 71 10.94 7.11 13.60
CA LYS A 71 12.11 7.59 12.86
C LYS A 71 12.26 6.89 11.51
N ARG A 72 11.96 5.60 11.43
CA ARG A 72 12.09 4.81 10.20
C ARG A 72 11.00 5.14 9.18
N ILE A 73 9.76 5.24 9.63
CA ILE A 73 8.62 5.64 8.78
C ILE A 73 8.80 7.07 8.26
N GLN A 74 9.28 8.00 9.11
CA GLN A 74 9.59 9.37 8.69
C GLN A 74 10.71 9.43 7.65
N MET A 75 11.71 8.55 7.70
CA MET A 75 12.78 8.50 6.68
C MET A 75 12.27 8.02 5.33
N GLU A 76 11.33 7.08 5.31
CA GLU A 76 10.73 6.53 4.09
C GLU A 76 9.59 7.41 3.52
N ASN A 77 9.18 8.46 4.26
CA ASN A 77 8.18 9.45 3.84
C ASN A 77 6.88 8.82 3.32
N ILE A 78 6.39 7.80 4.03
CA ILE A 78 5.16 7.08 3.68
C ILE A 78 3.97 7.93 4.11
N ASP A 79 3.23 8.45 3.14
CA ASP A 79 2.05 9.28 3.39
C ASP A 79 0.91 8.44 3.98
N GLY A 80 0.34 8.89 5.11
CA GLY A 80 -0.84 8.29 5.73
C GLY A 80 -0.58 7.34 6.91
N VAL A 81 0.68 7.03 7.24
CA VAL A 81 1.04 6.22 8.42
C VAL A 81 1.35 7.11 9.61
N ASP A 82 0.46 7.16 10.60
CA ASP A 82 0.75 7.75 11.91
C ASP A 82 1.18 6.66 12.91
N VAL A 83 2.39 6.78 13.43
CA VAL A 83 2.95 5.84 14.43
C VAL A 83 2.19 5.89 15.75
N ASP A 84 1.49 7.00 16.01
CA ASP A 84 0.68 7.15 17.21
C ASP A 84 -0.64 6.36 17.15
N GLU A 85 -1.09 5.96 15.96
CA GLU A 85 -2.25 5.10 15.72
C GLU A 85 -1.91 3.60 15.76
N ILE A 86 -0.62 3.24 15.76
CA ILE A 86 -0.18 1.84 15.89
C ILE A 86 -0.46 1.34 17.30
N ALA A 87 -1.32 0.33 17.41
CA ALA A 87 -1.59 -0.38 18.64
C ALA A 87 -0.42 -1.33 18.94
N MET A 88 0.22 -1.13 20.09
CA MET A 88 1.35 -1.93 20.55
C MET A 88 0.99 -2.62 21.86
N GLU A 89 0.79 -3.94 21.82
CA GLU A 89 0.50 -4.74 23.00
C GLU A 89 1.69 -5.64 23.34
N ARG A 90 2.18 -5.54 24.58
CA ARG A 90 3.23 -6.43 25.09
C ARG A 90 2.61 -7.62 25.81
N ASP A 91 2.88 -8.82 25.33
CA ASP A 91 2.54 -10.09 25.97
C ASP A 91 3.83 -10.84 26.35
N GLY A 92 4.36 -10.53 27.54
CA GLY A 92 5.60 -11.12 28.06
C GLY A 92 6.84 -10.81 27.21
N GLU A 93 7.36 -11.83 26.52
CA GLU A 93 8.48 -11.75 25.56
C GLU A 93 8.04 -11.40 24.13
N ARG A 94 6.74 -11.24 23.87
CA ARG A 94 6.20 -10.92 22.54
C ARG A 94 5.63 -9.51 22.52
N LEU A 95 5.89 -8.81 21.44
CA LEU A 95 5.31 -7.51 21.13
C LEU A 95 4.38 -7.69 19.93
N ARG A 96 3.08 -7.52 20.13
CA ARG A 96 2.10 -7.48 19.06
C ARG A 96 1.95 -6.04 18.57
N LEU A 97 2.17 -5.85 17.28
CA LEU A 97 1.99 -4.62 16.54
C LEU A 97 0.79 -4.78 15.63
N GLU A 98 -0.25 -3.98 15.86
CA GLU A 98 -1.41 -3.89 14.99
C GLU A 98 -1.51 -2.45 14.48
N PHE A 99 -1.54 -2.29 13.16
CA PHE A 99 -1.66 -0.98 12.54
C PHE A 99 -2.50 -1.05 11.28
N SER A 100 -3.40 -0.09 11.17
CA SER A 100 -4.23 0.13 9.99
C SER A 100 -4.00 1.57 9.55
N TYR A 101 -3.81 1.79 8.26
CA TYR A 101 -3.58 3.12 7.73
C TYR A 101 -4.22 3.31 6.35
N GLU A 102 -4.48 4.56 6.00
CA GLU A 102 -5.11 4.93 4.74
C GLU A 102 -4.20 5.84 3.93
N VAL A 103 -3.90 5.42 2.70
CA VAL A 103 -3.19 6.26 1.73
C VAL A 103 -4.21 6.98 0.87
N ARG A 104 -4.25 8.31 0.97
CA ARG A 104 -5.13 9.18 0.17
C ARG A 104 -4.31 9.93 -0.88
N SER A 105 -4.63 9.69 -2.15
CA SER A 105 -3.97 10.36 -3.27
C SER A 105 -4.99 11.04 -4.19
N PRO A 106 -4.78 12.31 -4.59
CA PRO A 106 -5.69 13.00 -5.51
C PRO A 106 -5.71 12.29 -6.86
N PHE A 107 -6.91 11.89 -7.32
CA PHE A 107 -7.09 11.22 -8.60
C PHE A 107 -7.33 12.23 -9.74
N MET A 108 -8.46 12.92 -9.74
CA MET A 108 -8.81 13.92 -10.74
C MET A 108 -9.89 14.88 -10.22
N GLY A 109 -9.63 16.19 -10.28
CA GLY A 109 -10.57 17.19 -9.78
C GLY A 109 -10.83 17.01 -8.28
N ASN A 110 -12.09 16.76 -7.92
CA ASN A 110 -12.54 16.51 -6.55
C ASN A 110 -12.63 15.00 -6.20
N ILE A 111 -12.00 14.13 -7.00
CA ILE A 111 -12.00 12.68 -6.79
C ILE A 111 -10.65 12.29 -6.20
N ASP A 112 -10.68 11.58 -5.06
CA ASP A 112 -9.52 10.98 -4.40
C ASP A 112 -9.54 9.46 -4.56
N THR A 113 -8.35 8.85 -4.59
CA THR A 113 -8.19 7.41 -4.39
C THR A 113 -7.83 7.15 -2.92
N VAL A 114 -8.53 6.21 -2.30
CA VAL A 114 -8.27 5.77 -0.92
C VAL A 114 -7.92 4.29 -0.96
N ILE A 115 -6.77 3.94 -0.39
CA ILE A 115 -6.34 2.54 -0.22
C ILE A 115 -6.11 2.33 1.27
N GLN A 116 -6.81 1.34 1.83
CA GLN A 116 -6.71 0.98 3.24
C GLN A 116 -5.86 -0.28 3.38
N PHE A 117 -4.91 -0.22 4.30
CA PHE A 117 -4.06 -1.34 4.68
C PHE A 117 -4.34 -1.71 6.14
N ASP A 118 -4.28 -3.00 6.43
CA ASP A 118 -4.46 -3.56 7.77
C ASP A 118 -3.39 -4.64 7.97
N HIS A 119 -2.56 -4.46 9.00
CA HIS A 119 -1.43 -5.32 9.28
C HIS A 119 -1.38 -5.72 10.74
N GLN A 120 -1.09 -7.00 10.95
CA GLN A 120 -0.82 -7.58 12.27
C GLN A 120 0.54 -8.26 12.23
N HIS A 121 1.47 -7.76 13.03
CA HIS A 121 2.82 -8.31 13.18
C HIS A 121 3.08 -8.69 14.63
N GLU A 122 3.62 -9.89 14.85
CA GLU A 122 4.15 -10.30 16.15
C GLU A 122 5.68 -10.24 16.07
N LEU A 123 6.29 -9.40 16.90
CA LEU A 123 7.73 -9.34 17.09
C LEU A 123 8.13 -9.98 18.41
N ARG A 124 9.34 -10.53 18.48
CA ARG A 124 9.92 -10.93 19.76
C ARG A 124 10.64 -9.73 20.38
N MET A 125 10.36 -9.43 21.65
CA MET A 125 11.19 -8.48 22.38
C MET A 125 12.56 -9.10 22.67
N PRO A 126 13.66 -8.33 22.52
CA PRO A 126 14.99 -8.76 22.95
C PRO A 126 15.09 -9.00 24.45
#